data_AF-C5E1M2-F1
#
_entry.id   AF-C5E1M2-F1
#
_cell.length_a   1.000
_cell.length_b   1.000
_cell.length_c   1.000
_cell.angle_alpha   90.00
_cell.angle_beta   90.00
_cell.angle_gamma   90.00
#
_symmetry.space_group_name_H-M   'P 1'
#
loop_
_entity.id
_entity.type
_entity.pdbx_description
1 polymer ?
#
loop_
_entity_poly.entity_id
_entity_poly.type
_entity_poly.pdbx_seq_one_letter_code
_entity_poly.pdbx_strand_id
1 'polypeptide(L)'
;MIEWFYTFWENTLQDRDTGSLQYQEVEKALKLNYGLPETNFFAVEKLIHSHQEGSVHDYNVAFKEALRNVQLSEQITEKLSLWFYLIGLKEDVKLDVYCKRPKNYLEAMRRAINWDYIFLPDGKRSYDTVQGNNENCRRSGYKKFKGFTKNKNKQCFKCNKLGHFAKDCRSKNANFT
;
A
#
# COMPACT_ATOMS: atom_id res chain seq x y z
N MET A 1 -39.50 27.89 -21.64
CA MET A 1 -38.80 27.43 -20.42
C MET A 1 -39.84 26.64 -19.61
N ILE A 2 -39.95 25.32 -19.60
CA ILE A 2 -39.19 24.19 -20.15
C ILE A 2 -40.25 23.22 -20.73
N GLU A 3 -40.70 23.43 -21.97
CA GLU A 3 -41.76 22.59 -22.58
C GLU A 3 -41.28 21.14 -22.82
N TRP A 4 -39.97 20.93 -23.02
CA TRP A 4 -39.43 19.58 -23.14
C TRP A 4 -39.75 18.75 -21.90
N PHE A 5 -39.67 19.32 -20.69
CA PHE A 5 -39.77 18.56 -19.44
C PHE A 5 -41.16 17.95 -19.26
N TYR A 6 -42.21 18.69 -19.64
CA TYR A 6 -43.58 18.19 -19.62
C TYR A 6 -43.85 17.18 -20.73
N THR A 7 -43.38 17.45 -21.97
CA THR A 7 -43.53 16.48 -23.07
C THR A 7 -42.77 15.17 -22.85
N PHE A 8 -41.65 15.19 -22.14
CA PHE A 8 -40.92 13.97 -21.77
C PHE A 8 -41.70 13.17 -20.74
N TRP A 9 -42.20 13.82 -19.68
CA TRP A 9 -42.91 13.17 -18.57
C TRP A 9 -44.29 12.61 -18.98
N GLU A 10 -45.00 13.30 -19.89
CA GLU A 10 -46.31 12.87 -20.40
C GLU A 10 -46.20 11.72 -21.43
N ASN A 11 -45.13 11.68 -22.25
CA ASN A 11 -44.96 10.66 -23.29
C ASN A 11 -44.28 9.35 -22.82
N THR A 12 -43.58 9.35 -21.68
CA THR A 12 -42.85 8.15 -21.20
C THR A 12 -43.56 7.34 -20.14
N LEU A 13 -44.65 7.86 -19.55
CA LEU A 13 -45.41 7.17 -18.49
C LEU A 13 -46.86 6.82 -18.89
N GLN A 14 -47.26 7.03 -20.15
CA GLN A 14 -48.49 6.45 -20.67
C GLN A 14 -48.26 5.00 -21.10
N ASP A 15 -48.51 4.10 -20.15
CA ASP A 15 -49.02 2.74 -20.37
C ASP A 15 -48.45 1.95 -21.56
N ARG A 16 -47.13 1.75 -21.56
CA ARG A 16 -46.57 0.55 -22.21
C ARG A 16 -45.92 -0.31 -21.15
N ASP A 17 -46.67 -1.37 -20.81
CA ASP A 17 -46.26 -2.53 -20.03
C ASP A 17 -46.10 -2.30 -18.52
N THR A 18 -47.21 -2.08 -17.81
CA THR A 18 -47.33 -2.46 -16.39
C THR A 18 -47.45 -3.99 -16.25
N GLY A 19 -46.60 -4.74 -16.95
CA GLY A 19 -46.25 -6.08 -16.53
C GLY A 19 -45.35 -5.95 -15.32
N SER A 20 -45.58 -6.72 -14.27
CA SER A 20 -44.65 -6.82 -13.14
C SER A 20 -43.33 -7.40 -13.64
N LEU A 21 -42.47 -6.55 -14.20
CA LEU A 21 -41.13 -6.89 -14.63
C LEU A 21 -40.42 -7.52 -13.43
N GLN A 22 -40.06 -8.78 -13.59
CA GLN A 22 -39.38 -9.51 -12.53
C GLN A 22 -38.02 -8.85 -12.32
N TYR A 23 -37.62 -8.68 -11.06
CA TYR A 23 -36.34 -8.04 -10.72
C TYR A 23 -35.17 -8.62 -11.52
N GLN A 24 -35.19 -9.94 -11.76
CA GLN A 24 -34.19 -10.65 -12.53
C GLN A 24 -34.11 -10.25 -14.02
N GLU A 25 -35.21 -9.83 -14.62
CA GLU A 25 -35.26 -9.42 -16.04
C GLU A 25 -34.71 -8.00 -16.20
N VAL A 26 -35.06 -7.10 -15.28
CA VAL A 26 -34.50 -5.76 -15.19
C VAL A 26 -33.00 -5.83 -14.94
N GLU A 27 -32.57 -6.67 -14.00
CA GLU A 27 -31.15 -6.87 -13.70
C GLU A 27 -30.37 -7.41 -14.90
N LYS A 28 -30.92 -8.39 -15.64
CA LYS A 28 -30.31 -8.90 -16.87
C LYS A 28 -30.22 -7.84 -17.97
N ALA A 29 -31.29 -7.07 -18.18
CA ALA A 29 -31.31 -6.00 -19.18
C ALA A 29 -30.31 -4.89 -18.87
N LEU A 30 -30.18 -4.51 -17.60
CA LEU A 30 -29.19 -3.54 -17.14
C LEU A 30 -27.76 -4.07 -17.34
N LYS A 31 -27.47 -5.32 -16.94
CA LYS A 31 -26.17 -5.96 -17.16
C LYS A 31 -25.82 -6.13 -18.64
N LEU A 32 -26.81 -6.36 -19.49
CA LEU A 32 -26.61 -6.55 -20.93
C LEU A 32 -26.35 -5.21 -21.65
N ASN A 33 -27.10 -4.16 -21.31
CA ASN A 33 -27.04 -2.87 -22.00
C ASN A 33 -25.93 -1.94 -21.49
N TYR A 34 -25.66 -1.99 -20.18
CA TYR A 34 -24.68 -1.11 -19.53
C TYR A 34 -23.42 -1.87 -19.06
N GLY A 35 -23.41 -3.20 -19.17
CA GLY A 35 -22.36 -4.06 -18.59
C GLY A 35 -22.58 -4.30 -17.09
N LEU A 36 -21.95 -5.35 -16.55
CA LEU A 36 -21.69 -5.41 -15.10
C LEU A 36 -20.89 -4.16 -14.71
N PRO A 37 -21.18 -3.48 -13.58
CA PRO A 37 -20.35 -2.39 -13.09
C PRO A 37 -19.07 -2.95 -12.45
N GLU A 38 -18.34 -3.77 -13.19
CA GLU A 38 -16.93 -4.03 -12.96
C GLU A 38 -16.19 -3.45 -14.16
N THR A 39 -16.44 -2.17 -14.45
CA THR A 39 -15.46 -1.45 -15.27
C THR A 39 -14.15 -1.56 -14.50
N ASN A 40 -13.07 -1.95 -15.19
CA ASN A 40 -11.73 -1.99 -14.61
C ASN A 40 -11.41 -0.73 -13.81
N PHE A 41 -12.05 0.39 -14.16
CA PHE A 41 -12.02 1.65 -13.42
C PHE A 41 -12.43 1.53 -11.95
N PHE A 42 -13.61 0.98 -11.60
CA PHE A 42 -14.03 0.86 -10.19
C PHE A 42 -13.17 -0.14 -9.41
N ALA A 43 -12.75 -1.22 -10.05
CA ALA A 43 -11.84 -2.18 -9.45
C ALA A 43 -10.46 -1.56 -9.18
N VAL A 44 -9.95 -0.74 -10.10
CA VAL A 44 -8.73 0.05 -9.94
C VAL A 44 -8.91 1.17 -8.91
N GLU A 45 -10.06 1.83 -8.86
CA GLU A 45 -10.40 2.85 -7.87
C GLU A 45 -10.39 2.25 -6.46
N LYS A 46 -11.00 1.07 -6.28
CA LYS A 46 -10.94 0.32 -5.01
C LYS A 46 -9.50 -0.03 -4.63
N LEU A 47 -8.65 -0.26 -5.62
CA LEU A 47 -7.24 -0.57 -5.45
C LEU A 47 -6.41 0.68 -5.08
N ILE A 48 -6.73 1.84 -5.66
CA ILE A 48 -6.12 3.15 -5.34
C ILE A 48 -6.45 3.54 -3.89
N HIS A 49 -7.70 3.34 -3.47
CA HIS A 49 -8.15 3.67 -2.12
C HIS A 49 -7.76 2.61 -1.08
N SER A 50 -7.16 1.49 -1.49
CA SER A 50 -6.58 0.53 -0.56
C SER A 50 -5.28 1.12 0.01
N HIS A 51 -5.38 1.70 1.20
CA HIS A 51 -4.24 2.21 1.95
C HIS A 51 -4.00 1.36 3.20
N GLN A 52 -2.75 1.30 3.64
CA GLN A 52 -2.39 0.62 4.86
C GLN A 52 -2.88 1.43 6.08
N GLU A 53 -3.98 1.01 6.69
CA GLU A 53 -4.46 1.58 7.96
C GLU A 53 -3.79 0.92 9.17
N GLY A 54 -3.65 -0.41 9.14
CA GLY A 54 -3.10 -1.23 10.20
C GLY A 54 -1.77 -1.91 9.85
N SER A 55 -1.69 -3.22 10.11
CA SER A 55 -0.54 -4.04 9.79
C SER A 55 -0.33 -4.15 8.28
N VAL A 56 0.91 -4.40 7.87
CA VAL A 56 1.25 -4.69 6.48
C VAL A 56 0.61 -6.00 6.03
N HIS A 57 0.49 -6.98 6.93
CA HIS A 57 -0.19 -8.24 6.65
C HIS A 57 -1.64 -8.03 6.21
N ASP A 58 -2.43 -7.29 6.98
CA ASP A 58 -3.85 -7.04 6.67
C ASP A 58 -3.99 -6.29 5.34
N TYR A 59 -3.13 -5.28 5.13
CA TYR A 59 -3.07 -4.57 3.87
C TYR A 59 -2.75 -5.50 2.68
N ASN A 60 -1.80 -6.43 2.83
CA ASN A 60 -1.44 -7.37 1.78
C ASN A 60 -2.59 -8.32 1.42
N VAL A 61 -3.41 -8.72 2.40
CA VAL A 61 -4.59 -9.57 2.16
C VAL A 61 -5.61 -8.78 1.34
N ALA A 62 -5.99 -7.58 1.81
CA ALA A 62 -6.94 -6.71 1.12
C ALA A 62 -6.48 -6.35 -0.30
N PHE A 63 -5.19 -6.06 -0.48
CA PHE A 63 -4.62 -5.73 -1.79
C PHE A 63 -4.67 -6.91 -2.78
N LYS A 64 -4.41 -8.14 -2.31
CA LYS A 64 -4.52 -9.34 -3.14
C LYS A 64 -5.96 -9.60 -3.56
N GLU A 65 -6.91 -9.40 -2.67
CA GLU A 65 -8.34 -9.52 -2.97
C GLU A 65 -8.77 -8.47 -3.99
N ALA A 66 -8.32 -7.21 -3.83
CA ALA A 66 -8.57 -6.15 -4.80
C ALA A 66 -8.00 -6.49 -6.19
N LEU A 67 -6.77 -7.01 -6.24
CA LEU A 67 -6.13 -7.42 -7.51
C LEU A 67 -6.87 -8.56 -8.23
N ARG A 68 -7.49 -9.49 -7.49
CA ARG A 68 -8.24 -10.60 -8.11
C ARG A 68 -9.46 -10.12 -8.90
N ASN A 69 -10.02 -8.98 -8.51
CA ASN A 69 -11.20 -8.40 -9.15
C ASN A 69 -10.83 -7.47 -10.32
N VAL A 70 -9.55 -7.30 -10.64
CA VAL A 70 -9.07 -6.43 -11.73
C VAL A 70 -8.72 -7.29 -12.94
N GLN A 71 -9.46 -7.13 -14.03
CA GLN A 71 -9.27 -7.90 -15.26
C GLN A 71 -8.44 -7.08 -16.26
N LEU A 72 -7.13 -7.05 -16.05
CA LEU A 72 -6.15 -6.35 -16.89
C LEU A 72 -5.18 -7.33 -17.57
N SER A 73 -4.66 -6.95 -18.74
CA SER A 73 -3.64 -7.72 -19.47
C SER A 73 -2.40 -8.00 -18.61
N GLU A 74 -1.93 -9.25 -18.60
CA GLU A 74 -0.96 -9.83 -17.66
C GLU A 74 0.40 -9.13 -17.55
N GLN A 75 0.86 -8.40 -18.58
CA GLN A 75 2.13 -7.65 -18.52
C GLN A 75 1.99 -6.24 -17.93
N ILE A 76 0.83 -5.61 -18.14
CA ILE A 76 0.55 -4.26 -17.63
C ILE A 76 0.21 -4.35 -16.13
N THR A 77 -0.38 -5.48 -15.70
CA THR A 77 -0.68 -5.73 -14.29
C THR A 77 0.55 -5.73 -13.41
N GLU A 78 1.68 -6.36 -13.77
CA GLU A 78 2.80 -6.50 -12.82
C GLU A 78 3.42 -5.16 -12.39
N LYS A 79 3.72 -4.28 -13.36
CA LYS A 79 4.33 -2.97 -13.09
C LYS A 79 3.34 -2.03 -12.39
N LEU A 80 2.09 -2.00 -12.84
CA LEU A 80 1.06 -1.19 -12.20
C LEU A 80 0.74 -1.71 -10.80
N SER A 81 0.67 -3.03 -10.59
CA SER A 81 0.45 -3.65 -9.27
C SER A 81 1.56 -3.27 -8.30
N LEU A 82 2.82 -3.25 -8.76
CA LEU A 82 3.92 -2.79 -7.92
C LEU A 82 3.75 -1.31 -7.54
N TRP A 83 3.39 -0.46 -8.51
CA TRP A 83 3.17 0.96 -8.28
C TRP A 83 2.01 1.22 -7.31
N PHE A 84 0.85 0.59 -7.54
CA PHE A 84 -0.32 0.69 -6.67
C PHE A 84 0.00 0.20 -5.25
N TYR A 85 0.70 -0.93 -5.13
CA TYR A 85 1.10 -1.47 -3.84
C TYR A 85 1.98 -0.47 -3.06
N LEU A 86 2.97 0.12 -3.73
CA LEU A 86 3.88 1.09 -3.11
C LEU A 86 3.16 2.40 -2.72
N ILE A 87 2.13 2.81 -3.46
CA ILE A 87 1.34 3.99 -3.11
C ILE A 87 0.45 3.76 -1.90
N GLY A 88 -0.10 2.56 -1.75
CA GLY A 88 -0.97 2.23 -0.62
C GLY A 88 -0.23 1.99 0.70
N LEU A 89 1.08 1.71 0.68
CA LEU A 89 1.88 1.52 1.90
C LEU A 89 2.07 2.81 2.70
N LYS A 90 2.19 2.69 4.03
CA LYS A 90 2.62 3.79 4.91
C LYS A 90 3.99 4.30 4.48
N GLU A 91 4.23 5.61 4.62
CA GLU A 91 5.44 6.26 4.10
C GLU A 91 6.75 5.63 4.61
N ASP A 92 6.82 5.28 5.90
CA ASP A 92 8.03 4.65 6.47
C ASP A 92 8.34 3.28 5.83
N VAL A 93 7.29 2.45 5.67
CA VAL A 93 7.40 1.11 5.06
C VAL A 93 7.70 1.24 3.58
N LYS A 94 7.01 2.15 2.89
CA LYS A 94 7.18 2.46 1.48
C LYS A 94 8.61 2.85 1.18
N LEU A 95 9.22 3.74 1.97
CA LEU A 95 10.61 4.19 1.76
C LEU A 95 11.61 3.03 1.85
N ASP A 96 11.49 2.15 2.85
CA ASP A 96 12.38 0.99 3.00
C ASP A 96 12.21 -0.02 1.86
N VAL A 97 10.95 -0.32 1.50
CA VAL A 97 10.65 -1.23 0.40
C VAL A 97 11.15 -0.65 -0.92
N TYR A 98 10.92 0.64 -1.18
CA TYR A 98 11.37 1.34 -2.38
C TYR A 98 12.90 1.35 -2.51
N CYS A 99 13.62 1.60 -1.42
CA CYS A 99 15.09 1.59 -1.40
C CYS A 99 15.68 0.22 -1.80
N LYS A 100 14.94 -0.87 -1.55
CA LYS A 100 15.35 -2.23 -1.91
C LYS A 100 15.05 -2.59 -3.38
N ARG A 101 14.45 -1.68 -4.16
CA ARG A 101 14.14 -1.83 -5.60
C ARG A 101 13.53 -3.21 -5.94
N PRO A 102 12.34 -3.53 -5.43
CA PRO A 102 11.65 -4.77 -5.79
C PRO A 102 11.34 -4.80 -7.29
N LYS A 103 11.44 -5.97 -7.90
CA LYS A 103 11.10 -6.17 -9.31
C LYS A 103 9.59 -6.33 -9.50
N ASN A 104 8.92 -6.98 -8.54
CA ASN A 104 7.50 -7.33 -8.61
C ASN A 104 6.81 -6.99 -7.28
N TYR A 105 5.49 -6.81 -7.29
CA TYR A 105 4.71 -6.49 -6.09
C TYR A 105 4.80 -7.60 -5.01
N LEU A 106 4.91 -8.87 -5.41
CA LEU A 106 5.13 -10.01 -4.50
C LEU A 106 6.43 -9.89 -3.71
N GLU A 107 7.50 -9.41 -4.34
CA GLU A 107 8.78 -9.17 -3.68
C GLU A 107 8.68 -7.97 -2.71
N ALA A 108 7.97 -6.92 -3.12
CA ALA A 108 7.67 -5.78 -2.27
C ALA A 108 6.89 -6.22 -1.01
N MET A 109 5.85 -7.05 -1.16
CA MET A 109 5.07 -7.60 -0.05
C MET A 109 5.90 -8.37 0.95
N ARG A 110 6.75 -9.29 0.49
CA ARG A 110 7.62 -10.09 1.37
C ARG A 110 8.54 -9.21 2.20
N ARG A 111 9.07 -8.14 1.62
CA ARG A 111 9.94 -7.19 2.32
C ARG A 111 9.18 -6.33 3.32
N ALA A 112 7.97 -5.92 2.95
CA ALA A 112 7.13 -5.08 3.79
C ALA A 112 6.68 -5.81 5.07
N ILE A 113 6.38 -7.11 5.02
CA ILE A 113 5.90 -7.90 6.19
C ILE A 113 6.83 -7.81 7.40
N ASN A 114 8.15 -7.67 7.19
CA ASN A 114 9.09 -7.57 8.29
C ASN A 114 8.79 -6.38 9.22
N TRP A 115 8.14 -5.33 8.71
CA TRP A 115 7.75 -4.15 9.48
C TRP A 115 6.68 -4.40 10.54
N ASP A 116 5.87 -5.46 10.41
CA ASP A 116 4.87 -5.82 11.42
C ASP A 116 5.51 -6.36 12.70
N TYR A 117 6.71 -6.94 12.57
CA TYR A 117 7.47 -7.51 13.68
C TYR A 117 8.47 -6.51 14.28
N ILE A 118 8.60 -5.30 13.72
CA ILE A 118 9.48 -4.26 14.26
C ILE A 118 8.80 -3.61 15.46
N PHE A 119 9.40 -3.83 16.63
CA PHE A 119 9.00 -3.21 17.87
C PHE A 119 9.70 -1.86 18.04
N LEU A 120 8.94 -0.79 18.25
CA LEU A 120 9.50 0.51 18.59
C LEU A 120 9.89 0.53 20.07
N PRO A 121 10.92 1.31 20.46
CA PRO A 121 11.37 1.43 21.86
C PRO A 121 10.25 1.76 22.84
N ASP A 122 9.19 2.42 22.37
CA ASP A 122 8.06 2.90 23.15
C ASP A 122 6.98 1.84 23.42
N GLY A 123 7.24 0.56 23.11
CA GLY A 123 6.26 -0.50 23.30
C GLY A 123 5.25 -0.65 22.16
N LYS A 124 5.30 0.25 21.17
CA LYS A 124 4.34 0.34 20.07
C LYS A 124 4.86 -0.39 18.83
N ARG A 125 3.98 -1.00 18.04
CA ARG A 125 4.37 -1.51 16.72
C ARG A 125 4.46 -0.36 15.73
N SER A 126 5.27 -0.55 14.69
CA SER A 126 5.51 0.48 13.67
C SER A 126 4.23 1.00 13.00
N TYR A 127 3.16 0.21 13.00
CA TYR A 127 1.89 0.61 12.40
C TYR A 127 0.91 1.29 13.39
N ASP A 128 1.18 1.28 14.70
CA ASP A 128 0.29 1.84 15.74
C ASP A 128 0.42 3.37 15.87
N THR A 129 1.44 3.99 15.28
CA THR A 129 1.70 5.45 15.34
C THR A 129 0.89 6.24 14.29
N VAL A 130 -0.44 6.10 14.30
CA VAL A 130 -1.32 6.77 13.32
C VAL A 130 -1.29 8.31 13.42
N GLN A 131 -0.91 8.89 14.58
CA GLN A 131 -0.90 10.35 14.78
C GLN A 131 0.40 11.09 14.40
N GLY A 132 1.52 10.40 14.16
CA GLY A 132 2.83 11.06 13.95
C GLY A 132 3.32 11.16 12.51
N ASN A 133 2.69 10.45 11.58
CA ASN A 133 3.31 10.16 10.28
C ASN A 133 3.13 11.30 9.25
N ASN A 134 2.20 12.23 9.49
CA ASN A 134 2.00 13.41 8.64
C ASN A 134 3.06 14.50 8.86
N GLU A 135 3.80 14.47 9.98
CA GLU A 135 4.88 15.44 10.24
C GLU A 135 6.24 15.00 9.65
N ASN A 136 6.42 13.71 9.37
CA ASN A 136 7.69 13.18 8.87
C ASN A 136 7.92 13.42 7.37
N CYS A 137 6.88 13.78 6.59
CA CYS A 137 7.04 14.23 5.21
C CYS A 137 7.81 15.56 5.11
N ARG A 138 7.77 16.42 6.15
CA ARG A 138 8.57 17.67 6.18
C ARG A 138 10.04 17.45 6.56
N ARG A 139 10.44 16.24 6.94
CA ARG A 139 11.83 15.89 7.32
C ARG A 139 12.46 14.82 6.44
N SER A 140 11.73 14.23 5.48
CA SER A 140 12.26 13.22 4.56
C SER A 140 13.07 13.85 3.43
N GLY A 141 14.20 14.45 3.79
CA GLY A 141 15.33 14.58 2.89
C GLY A 141 16.27 13.43 3.20
N TYR A 142 16.26 12.38 2.39
CA TYR A 142 17.34 11.41 2.10
C TYR A 142 18.65 11.50 2.96
N LYS A 143 18.56 11.46 4.29
CA LYS A 143 19.67 11.61 5.25
C LYS A 143 19.21 11.16 6.63
N LYS A 144 18.94 9.85 6.82
CA LYS A 144 19.04 9.24 8.17
C LYS A 144 19.18 7.72 8.24
N PHE A 145 19.44 7.02 7.14
CA PHE A 145 19.86 5.61 7.17
C PHE A 145 21.39 5.42 7.13
N LYS A 146 22.13 6.31 7.79
CA LYS A 146 23.55 6.12 8.12
C LYS A 146 23.76 6.39 9.62
N GLY A 147 23.04 5.64 10.45
CA GLY A 147 23.02 5.85 11.90
C GLY A 147 22.89 4.60 12.77
N PHE A 148 22.53 3.44 12.20
CA PHE A 148 22.37 2.21 12.99
C PHE A 148 23.68 1.50 13.37
N THR A 149 24.85 2.09 13.09
CA THR A 149 26.16 1.59 13.54
C THR A 149 26.91 2.51 14.49
N LYS A 150 26.22 3.43 15.19
CA LYS A 150 26.75 3.99 16.45
C LYS A 150 26.11 3.28 17.63
N ASN A 151 26.48 2.02 17.80
CA ASN A 151 26.34 1.33 19.07
C ASN A 151 27.28 2.04 20.08
N LYS A 152 26.80 3.11 20.71
CA LYS A 152 27.54 3.86 21.73
C LYS A 152 27.87 3.00 22.97
N ASN A 153 27.23 1.84 23.10
CA ASN A 153 27.32 0.97 24.27
C ASN A 153 28.05 -0.37 24.01
N LYS A 154 28.62 -0.59 22.81
CA LYS A 154 29.40 -1.82 22.54
C LYS A 154 30.90 -1.56 22.67
N GLN A 155 31.55 -2.39 23.49
CA GLN A 155 32.99 -2.40 23.72
C GLN A 155 33.70 -3.17 22.61
N CYS A 156 34.77 -2.60 22.06
CA CYS A 156 35.61 -3.25 21.08
C CYS A 156 36.42 -4.38 21.74
N PHE A 157 36.24 -5.62 21.30
CA PHE A 157 36.97 -6.78 21.85
C PHE A 157 38.49 -6.77 21.61
N LYS A 158 39.01 -5.86 20.78
CA LYS A 158 40.46 -5.72 20.52
C LYS A 158 41.14 -4.67 21.37
N CYS A 159 40.46 -3.57 21.70
CA CYS A 159 41.08 -2.43 22.39
C CYS A 159 40.28 -1.94 23.60
N ASN A 160 39.17 -2.61 23.92
CA ASN A 160 38.26 -2.30 25.02
C ASN A 160 37.67 -0.88 25.01
N LYS A 161 37.77 -0.15 23.89
CA LYS A 161 37.15 1.18 23.72
C LYS A 161 35.74 1.04 23.16
N LEU A 162 34.86 1.95 23.57
CA LEU A 162 33.47 2.00 23.13
C LEU A 162 33.33 2.65 21.75
N GLY A 163 32.21 2.38 21.08
CA GLY A 163 31.78 3.10 19.88
C GLY A 163 32.23 2.50 18.54
N HIS A 164 32.90 1.36 18.54
CA HIS A 164 33.24 0.59 17.33
C HIS A 164 33.39 -0.91 17.63
N PHE A 165 33.28 -1.76 16.60
CA PHE A 165 33.46 -3.21 16.75
C PHE A 165 34.90 -3.63 16.41
N ALA A 166 35.32 -4.84 16.81
CA ALA A 166 36.67 -5.37 16.56
C ALA A 166 37.09 -5.39 15.07
N LYS A 167 36.10 -5.44 14.16
CA LYS A 167 36.32 -5.39 12.70
C LYS A 167 36.68 -3.98 12.19
N ASP A 168 36.18 -2.93 12.85
CA ASP A 168 36.39 -1.52 12.48
C ASP A 168 37.44 -0.83 13.36
N CYS A 169 38.19 -1.60 14.15
CA CYS A 169 39.22 -1.08 15.05
C CYS A 169 40.40 -0.54 14.24
N ARG A 170 40.68 0.76 14.38
CA ARG A 170 41.81 1.44 13.70
C ARG A 170 43.11 1.41 14.51
N SER A 171 43.11 0.78 15.69
CA SER A 171 44.32 0.63 16.49
C SER A 171 45.26 -0.37 15.82
N LYS A 172 46.47 0.08 15.46
CA LYS A 172 47.56 -0.82 15.06
C LYS A 172 48.10 -1.46 16.34
N ASN A 173 47.80 -2.75 16.53
CA ASN A 173 48.36 -3.66 17.53
C ASN A 173 48.39 -3.13 18.98
N ALA A 174 47.40 -3.54 19.78
CA ALA A 174 47.64 -3.65 21.22
C ALA A 174 48.33 -5.00 21.45
N ASN A 175 49.58 -4.96 21.89
CA ASN A 175 50.42 -6.12 22.13
C ASN A 175 49.71 -7.14 23.04
N PHE A 176 49.68 -8.40 22.61
CA PHE A 176 49.42 -9.52 23.51
C PHE A 176 50.71 -9.75 24.29
N THR A 177 50.72 -9.31 25.54
CA THR A 177 51.59 -9.80 26.61
C THR A 177 50.71 -10.27 27.73
#